data_AF-I1BQC5-F1
#
_entry.id   AF-I1BQC5-F1
#
_cell.length_a   1.000
_cell.length_b   1.000
_cell.length_c   1.000
_cell.angle_alpha   90.00
_cell.angle_beta   90.00
_cell.angle_gamma   90.00
#
_symmetry.space_group_name_H-M   'P 1'
#
loop_
_entity.id
_entity.type
_entity.pdbx_description
1 polymer ?
#
loop_
_entity_poly.entity_id
_entity_poly.type
_entity_poly.pdbx_seq_one_letter_code
_entity_poly.pdbx_strand_id
1 'polypeptide(L)'
;MQPLTEDRKNTIEFYLRQGFSYHKIAKLVKVSSSTVHKIRLELGLPARIDKGGRPKALTKQEQQHFVRAVTVDGLENAVQAQQSLEQNLGK
;
A
#
# COMPACT_ATOMS: atom_id res chain seq x y z
N MET A 1 15.45 22.67 -20.32
CA MET A 1 15.15 21.22 -20.32
C MET A 1 14.81 20.81 -21.73
N GLN A 2 15.38 19.72 -22.24
CA GLN A 2 14.98 19.19 -23.55
C GLN A 2 13.63 18.47 -23.43
N PRO A 3 12.72 18.63 -24.40
CA PRO A 3 11.46 17.91 -24.41
C PRO A 3 11.70 16.41 -24.52
N LEU A 4 10.86 15.62 -23.84
CA LEU A 4 10.92 14.17 -23.94
C LEU A 4 10.48 13.74 -25.34
N THR A 5 11.21 12.82 -25.95
CA THR A 5 10.84 12.22 -27.24
C THR A 5 9.48 11.52 -27.14
N GLU A 6 8.70 11.56 -28.22
CA GLU A 6 7.37 10.95 -28.24
C GLU A 6 7.40 9.44 -27.94
N ASP A 7 8.42 8.72 -28.41
CA ASP A 7 8.59 7.29 -28.08
C ASP A 7 8.67 7.01 -26.57
N ARG A 8 9.32 7.91 -25.82
CA ARG A 8 9.44 7.77 -24.37
C ARG A 8 8.13 8.12 -23.67
N LYS A 9 7.36 9.09 -24.19
CA LYS A 9 6.01 9.38 -23.68
C LYS A 9 5.07 8.19 -23.90
N ASN A 10 5.08 7.62 -25.11
CA ASN A 10 4.28 6.43 -25.45
C ASN A 10 4.62 5.23 -24.57
N THR A 11 5.91 5.01 -24.31
CA THR A 11 6.38 3.95 -23.40
C THR A 11 5.90 4.19 -21.96
N ILE A 12 5.95 5.44 -21.48
CA ILE A 12 5.45 5.80 -20.15
C ILE A 12 3.95 5.59 -20.06
N GLU A 13 3.18 6.01 -21.06
CA GLU A 13 1.74 5.79 -21.13
C GLU A 13 1.40 4.30 -21.07
N PHE A 14 2.08 3.48 -21.87
CA PHE A 14 1.90 2.03 -21.87
C PHE A 14 2.06 1.45 -20.46
N TYR A 15 3.14 1.77 -19.75
CA TYR A 15 3.36 1.24 -18.40
C TYR A 15 2.41 1.82 -17.34
N LEU A 16 1.96 3.07 -17.50
CA LEU A 16 0.94 3.66 -16.63
C LEU A 16 -0.39 2.90 -16.74
N ARG A 17 -0.81 2.56 -17.97
CA ARG A 17 -2.04 1.78 -18.21
C ARG A 17 -1.93 0.33 -17.69
N GLN A 18 -0.74 -0.24 -17.70
CA GLN A 18 -0.44 -1.53 -17.06
C GLN A 18 -0.40 -1.46 -15.52
N GLY A 19 -0.59 -0.28 -14.93
CA GLY A 19 -0.61 -0.10 -13.48
C GLY A 19 0.76 -0.27 -12.83
N PHE A 20 1.85 0.09 -13.51
CA PHE A 20 3.20 0.07 -12.91
C PHE A 20 3.38 1.26 -11.96
N SER A 21 4.30 1.16 -10.99
CA SER A 21 4.55 2.26 -10.05
C SER A 21 5.44 3.32 -10.70
N TYR A 22 5.30 4.59 -10.31
CA TYR A 22 6.13 5.65 -10.90
C TYR A 22 7.63 5.39 -10.73
N HIS A 23 8.03 4.79 -9.60
CA HIS A 23 9.43 4.41 -9.38
C HIS A 23 9.90 3.34 -10.36
N LYS A 24 9.07 2.31 -10.62
CA LYS A 24 9.39 1.25 -11.58
C LYS A 24 9.50 1.81 -13.00
N ILE A 25 8.55 2.66 -13.40
CA ILE A 25 8.53 3.30 -14.73
C ILE A 25 9.76 4.21 -14.91
N ALA A 26 10.05 5.03 -13.90
CA ALA A 26 11.21 5.91 -13.88
C ALA A 26 12.53 5.15 -14.12
N LYS A 27 12.69 4.00 -13.46
CA LYS A 27 13.88 3.13 -13.64
C LYS A 27 13.95 2.51 -15.04
N LEU A 28 12.83 2.05 -15.59
CA LEU A 28 12.76 1.43 -16.92
C LEU A 28 13.04 2.44 -18.04
N VAL A 29 12.46 3.62 -17.96
CA VAL A 29 12.53 4.65 -19.01
C VAL A 29 13.71 5.63 -18.78
N LYS A 30 14.44 5.48 -17.66
CA LYS A 30 15.55 6.35 -17.24
C LYS A 30 15.16 7.83 -17.16
N VAL A 31 14.03 8.09 -16.50
CA VAL A 31 13.52 9.45 -16.22
C VAL A 31 13.23 9.60 -14.74
N SER A 32 13.01 10.82 -14.27
CA SER A 32 12.59 11.05 -12.90
C SER A 32 11.14 10.61 -12.66
N SER A 33 10.81 10.21 -11.43
CA SER A 33 9.41 9.90 -11.08
C SER A 33 8.48 11.12 -11.20
N SER A 34 9.00 12.33 -11.01
CA SER A 34 8.22 13.56 -11.22
C SER A 34 7.90 13.80 -12.71
N THR A 35 8.77 13.39 -13.63
CA THR A 35 8.48 13.39 -15.07
C THR A 35 7.33 12.44 -15.41
N VAL A 36 7.35 11.22 -14.87
CA VAL A 36 6.25 10.25 -15.05
C VAL A 36 4.93 10.80 -14.51
N HIS A 37 4.97 11.47 -13.36
CA HIS A 37 3.79 12.10 -12.77
C HIS A 37 3.20 13.20 -13.65
N LYS A 38 4.04 14.08 -14.21
CA LYS A 38 3.60 15.14 -15.14
C LYS A 38 2.94 14.57 -16.38
N ILE A 39 3.55 13.56 -17.01
CA ILE A 39 2.99 12.90 -18.20
C ILE A 39 1.63 12.25 -17.88
N ARG A 40 1.48 11.62 -16.72
CA ARG A 40 0.17 11.09 -16.29
C ARG A 40 -0.89 12.20 -16.22
N LEU A 41 -0.53 13.36 -15.67
CA LEU A 41 -1.45 14.52 -15.58
C LEU A 41 -1.81 15.05 -16.98
N GLU A 42 -0.82 15.19 -17.86
CA GLU A 42 -1.03 15.62 -19.26
C GLU A 42 -1.98 14.67 -20.02
N LEU A 43 -1.88 13.37 -19.78
CA LEU A 43 -2.73 12.34 -20.38
C LEU A 43 -4.12 12.20 -19.69
N GLY A 44 -4.37 12.92 -18.60
CA GLY A 44 -5.63 12.83 -17.85
C GLY A 44 -5.87 11.46 -17.20
N LEU A 45 -4.83 10.65 -16.98
CA LEU A 45 -4.99 9.31 -16.44
C LEU A 45 -5.30 9.35 -14.93
N PRO A 46 -6.21 8.50 -14.43
CA PRO A 46 -6.56 8.46 -13.03
C PRO A 46 -5.33 8.16 -12.16
N ALA A 47 -5.35 8.65 -10.93
CA ALA A 47 -4.31 8.31 -9.98
C ALA A 47 -4.35 6.80 -9.71
N ARG A 48 -3.16 6.19 -9.63
CA ARG A 48 -3.06 4.81 -9.18
C ARG A 48 -3.54 4.73 -7.73
N ILE A 49 -4.51 3.86 -7.48
CA ILE A 49 -4.90 3.50 -6.11
C ILE A 49 -3.83 2.53 -5.61
N ASP A 50 -2.90 3.05 -4.83
CA ASP A 50 -1.94 2.20 -4.15
C ASP A 50 -2.68 1.42 -3.05
N LYS A 51 -2.79 0.10 -3.23
CA LYS A 51 -3.14 -0.83 -2.14
C LYS A 51 -1.99 -0.99 -1.14
N GLY A 52 -1.05 -0.04 -1.12
CA GLY A 52 0.16 -0.07 -0.34
C GLY A 52 -0.11 0.26 1.13
N GLY A 53 0.70 -0.32 2.01
CA GLY A 53 0.62 -0.16 3.45
C GLY A 53 1.15 -1.41 4.14
N ARG A 54 1.59 -1.26 5.39
CA ARG A 54 1.91 -2.43 6.22
C ARG A 54 0.58 -3.18 6.47
N PRO A 55 0.52 -4.50 6.23
CA PRO A 55 -0.65 -5.27 6.63
C PRO A 55 -0.88 -5.07 8.13
N LYS A 56 -2.15 -4.97 8.53
CA LYS A 56 -2.47 -4.85 9.96
C LYS A 56 -1.92 -6.08 10.69
N ALA A 57 -1.26 -5.84 11.81
CA ALA A 57 -0.73 -6.91 12.65
C ALA A 57 -1.85 -7.80 13.22
N LEU A 58 -3.05 -7.21 13.40
CA LEU A 58 -4.21 -7.87 13.95
C LEU A 58 -5.40 -7.80 13.00
N THR A 59 -6.16 -8.89 12.95
CA THR A 59 -7.48 -8.90 12.32
C THR A 59 -8.49 -8.13 13.17
N LYS A 60 -9.65 -7.76 12.58
CA LYS A 60 -10.72 -7.09 13.33
C LYS A 60 -11.24 -7.95 14.49
N GLN A 61 -11.30 -9.27 14.29
CA GLN A 61 -11.73 -10.22 15.31
C GLN A 61 -10.74 -10.28 16.47
N GLU A 62 -9.44 -10.31 16.19
CA GLU A 62 -8.40 -10.27 17.23
C GLU A 62 -8.42 -8.97 18.02
N GLN A 63 -8.64 -7.83 17.35
CA GLN A 63 -8.80 -6.54 18.02
C GLN A 63 -10.01 -6.54 18.97
N GLN A 64 -11.14 -7.07 18.52
CA GLN A 64 -12.35 -7.17 19.35
C GLN A 64 -12.13 -8.12 20.54
N HIS A 65 -11.42 -9.23 20.33
CA HIS A 65 -11.03 -10.14 21.39
C HIS A 65 -10.22 -9.43 22.47
N PHE A 66 -9.16 -8.70 22.09
CA PHE A 66 -8.35 -7.96 23.06
C PHE A 66 -9.14 -6.88 23.80
N VAL A 67 -10.01 -6.15 23.11
CA VAL A 67 -10.88 -5.15 23.76
C VAL A 67 -11.73 -5.82 24.84
N ARG A 68 -12.38 -6.96 24.52
CA ARG A 68 -13.19 -7.70 25.50
C ARG A 68 -12.35 -8.29 26.63
N ALA A 69 -11.19 -8.84 26.30
CA ALA A 69 -10.30 -9.47 27.28
C ALA A 69 -9.84 -8.48 28.37
N VAL A 70 -9.59 -7.22 28.00
CA VAL A 70 -9.23 -6.16 28.96
C VAL A 70 -10.44 -5.59 29.67
N THR A 71 -11.55 -5.33 28.96
CA THR A 71 -12.69 -4.58 29.51
C THR A 71 -13.72 -5.43 30.26
N VAL A 72 -13.85 -6.71 29.90
CA VAL A 72 -14.85 -7.65 30.45
C VAL A 72 -14.17 -8.74 31.25
N ASP A 73 -13.15 -9.39 30.68
CA ASP A 73 -12.50 -10.55 31.32
C ASP A 73 -11.41 -10.12 32.33
N GLY A 74 -11.11 -8.82 32.42
CA GLY A 74 -10.24 -8.24 33.43
C GLY A 74 -8.76 -8.60 33.30
N LEU A 75 -8.29 -8.94 32.09
CA LEU A 75 -6.88 -9.25 31.88
C LEU A 75 -6.02 -7.97 32.03
N GLU A 76 -5.07 -8.02 32.93
CA GLU A 76 -4.33 -6.84 33.38
C GLU A 76 -3.05 -6.58 32.58
N ASN A 77 -2.63 -7.53 31.74
CA ASN A 77 -1.40 -7.39 30.96
C ASN A 77 -1.47 -8.03 29.57
N ALA A 78 -0.55 -7.58 28.71
CA ALA A 78 -0.48 -7.99 27.31
C ALA A 78 -0.15 -9.48 27.14
N VAL A 79 0.57 -10.10 28.08
CA VAL A 79 0.93 -11.53 28.02
C VAL A 79 -0.31 -12.40 28.23
N GLN A 80 -1.11 -12.09 29.25
CA GLN A 80 -2.39 -12.76 29.50
C GLN A 80 -3.35 -12.57 28.32
N ALA A 81 -3.41 -11.36 27.78
CA ALA A 81 -4.24 -11.06 26.62
C ALA A 81 -3.82 -11.90 25.40
N GLN A 82 -2.51 -12.01 25.13
CA GLN A 82 -1.97 -12.84 24.06
C GLN A 82 -2.30 -14.32 24.27
N GLN A 83 -2.06 -14.87 25.45
CA GLN A 83 -2.39 -16.28 25.77
C GLN A 83 -3.88 -16.56 25.57
N SER A 84 -4.75 -15.62 25.95
CA SER A 84 -6.20 -15.72 25.71
C SER A 84 -6.53 -15.74 24.21
N LEU A 85 -5.79 -14.99 23.38
CA LEU A 85 -5.95 -15.02 21.93
C LEU A 85 -5.63 -16.41 21.36
N GLU A 86 -4.51 -17.01 21.78
CA GLU A 86 -4.06 -18.33 21.35
C GLU A 86 -5.08 -19.41 21.72
N GLN A 87 -5.59 -19.37 22.96
CA GLN A 87 -6.58 -20.33 23.47
C GLN A 87 -7.95 -20.23 22.79
N ASN A 88 -8.44 -19.02 22.49
CA ASN A 88 -9.80 -18.81 21.99
C ASN A 88 -9.90 -18.76 20.45
N LEU A 89 -8.83 -18.37 19.77
CA LEU A 89 -8.80 -18.22 18.31
C LEU A 89 -7.83 -19.18 17.61
N GLY A 90 -7.11 -20.02 18.37
CA GLY A 90 -6.22 -21.05 17.83
C GLY A 90 -4.99 -20.50 17.10
N LYS A 91 -4.48 -19.35 17.57
CA LYS A 91 -3.28 -18.71 17.04
C LYS A 91 -2.02 -19.09 17.82
#